data_AF-A0A645CEZ5-F1
#
_entry.id   AF-A0A645CEZ5-F1
#
_cell.length_a   1.000
_cell.length_b   1.000
_cell.length_c   1.000
_cell.angle_alpha   90.00
_cell.angle_beta   90.00
_cell.angle_gamma   90.00
#
_symmetry.space_group_name_H-M   'P 1'
#
loop_
_entity.id
_entity.type
_entity.pdbx_description
1 polymer ?
#
loop_
_entity_poly.entity_id
_entity_poly.type
_entity_poly.pdbx_seq_one_letter_code
_entity_poly.pdbx_strand_id
1 'polypeptide(L)'
;MYKPDNQSRAVLRRWRNEGDLTDIPRALYNEGFNYLGSDRFVEDASYVRLKSVTLTYRIPKKIARNWGLNNMNVYVTGYDLLTWTEYTGQDPEVSIPSKASALAKDNANTPCSVRFCVGLNMNF
;
A
#
# COMPACT_ATOMS: atom_id res chain seq x y z
N MET A 1 -19.91 9.79 -14.51
CA MET A 1 -19.97 9.03 -13.24
C MET A 1 -21.35 8.44 -13.19
N TYR A 2 -21.45 7.15 -13.45
CA TYR A 2 -22.75 6.51 -13.58
C TYR A 2 -23.60 6.63 -12.30
N LYS A 3 -22.95 6.63 -11.12
CA LYS A 3 -23.55 6.78 -9.79
C LYS A 3 -23.00 8.00 -9.03
N PRO A 4 -23.74 8.52 -8.03
CA PRO A 4 -23.30 9.63 -7.18
C PRO A 4 -22.41 9.21 -6.00
N ASP A 5 -21.93 7.97 -5.98
CA ASP A 5 -21.08 7.44 -4.92
C ASP A 5 -19.76 8.21 -4.82
N ASN A 6 -19.07 8.10 -3.68
CA ASN A 6 -17.72 8.63 -3.55
C ASN A 6 -16.77 7.88 -4.50
N GLN A 7 -15.82 8.59 -5.11
CA GLN A 7 -14.93 8.05 -6.14
C GLN A 7 -13.51 8.58 -5.92
N SER A 8 -12.55 7.98 -6.63
CA SER A 8 -11.16 8.45 -6.63
C SER A 8 -11.06 9.95 -6.96
N ARG A 9 -10.13 10.64 -6.31
CA ARG A 9 -9.80 12.05 -6.60
C ARG A 9 -9.36 12.27 -8.04
N ALA A 10 -8.94 11.23 -8.76
CA ALA A 10 -8.67 11.29 -10.19
C ALA A 10 -9.85 11.87 -11.00
N VAL A 11 -11.10 11.64 -10.57
CA VAL A 11 -12.30 12.13 -11.27
C VAL A 11 -12.45 13.66 -11.21
N LEU A 12 -11.69 14.35 -10.35
CA LEU A 12 -11.62 15.81 -10.36
C LEU A 12 -10.98 16.33 -11.65
N ARG A 13 -10.10 15.55 -12.29
CA ARG A 13 -9.47 15.85 -13.59
C ARG A 13 -10.34 15.53 -14.81
N ARG A 14 -11.61 15.13 -14.63
CA ARG A 14 -12.51 14.83 -15.75
C ARG A 14 -12.61 15.97 -16.75
N TRP A 15 -12.79 15.64 -18.01
CA TRP A 15 -13.08 16.58 -19.09
C TRP A 15 -14.38 17.35 -18.79
N ARG A 16 -14.36 18.68 -18.95
CA ARG A 16 -15.50 19.57 -18.73
C ARG A 16 -15.73 20.50 -19.90
N ASN A 17 -14.66 21.06 -20.47
CA ASN A 17 -14.70 22.06 -21.51
C ASN A 17 -13.82 21.68 -22.70
N GLU A 18 -14.13 22.24 -23.87
CA GLU A 18 -13.27 22.13 -25.04
C GLU A 18 -11.87 22.71 -24.75
N GLY A 19 -10.83 21.95 -25.09
CA GLY A 19 -9.43 22.29 -24.78
C GLY A 19 -8.86 21.63 -23.51
N ASP A 20 -9.67 20.94 -22.70
CA ASP A 20 -9.17 20.19 -21.55
C ASP A 20 -8.27 19.01 -21.99
N LEU A 21 -7.00 19.02 -21.57
CA LEU A 21 -6.04 17.93 -21.78
C LEU A 21 -6.11 16.94 -20.61
N THR A 22 -6.92 15.90 -20.75
CA THR A 22 -7.12 14.88 -19.71
C THR A 22 -7.49 13.52 -20.30
N ASP A 23 -7.04 12.49 -19.61
CA ASP A 23 -7.35 11.08 -19.84
C ASP A 23 -8.66 10.64 -19.16
N ILE A 24 -9.26 11.50 -18.33
CA ILE A 24 -10.50 11.19 -17.60
C ILE A 24 -11.72 11.73 -18.38
N PRO A 25 -12.66 10.88 -18.84
CA PRO A 25 -13.80 11.30 -19.64
C PRO A 25 -14.78 12.09 -18.80
N ARG A 26 -15.65 12.82 -19.49
CA ARG A 26 -16.69 13.64 -18.86
C ARG A 26 -17.56 12.81 -17.92
N ALA A 27 -18.02 13.45 -16.84
CA ALA A 27 -18.98 12.81 -15.94
C ALA A 27 -20.38 12.88 -16.55
N LEU A 28 -20.94 11.72 -16.83
CA LEU A 28 -22.33 11.51 -17.24
C LEU A 28 -23.08 10.76 -16.14
N TYR A 29 -24.32 11.15 -15.80
CA TYR A 29 -25.14 10.54 -14.75
C TYR A 29 -26.21 9.64 -15.38
N ASN A 30 -26.31 8.39 -14.93
CA ASN A 30 -27.25 7.40 -15.45
C ASN A 30 -27.18 7.18 -16.98
N GLU A 31 -26.08 7.57 -17.62
CA GLU A 31 -25.86 7.46 -19.07
C GLU A 31 -24.37 7.30 -19.38
N GLY A 32 -24.07 6.90 -20.62
CA GLY A 32 -22.71 6.67 -21.11
C GLY A 32 -22.11 5.32 -20.72
N PHE A 33 -20.96 5.00 -21.30
CA PHE A 33 -20.31 3.69 -21.19
C PHE A 33 -18.92 3.75 -20.52
N ASN A 34 -18.62 4.84 -19.83
CA ASN A 34 -17.31 5.10 -19.18
C ASN A 34 -17.01 4.15 -17.99
N TYR A 35 -17.92 3.23 -17.66
CA TYR A 35 -17.77 2.23 -16.61
C TYR A 35 -17.49 0.82 -17.16
N LEU A 36 -17.58 0.63 -18.49
CA LEU A 36 -17.28 -0.66 -19.11
C LEU A 36 -15.80 -0.99 -18.98
N GLY A 37 -15.48 -2.27 -18.80
CA GLY A 37 -14.09 -2.72 -18.72
C GLY A 37 -13.31 -2.37 -19.99
N SER A 38 -12.24 -1.60 -19.82
CA SER A 38 -11.30 -1.26 -20.87
C SER A 38 -9.88 -1.16 -20.29
N ASP A 39 -8.89 -1.06 -21.17
CA ASP A 39 -7.48 -0.75 -20.87
C ASP A 39 -7.27 0.44 -19.93
N ARG A 40 -8.17 1.42 -19.94
CA ARG A 40 -8.26 2.52 -18.97
C ARG A 40 -8.14 2.08 -17.50
N PHE A 41 -8.67 0.90 -17.16
CA PHE A 41 -8.66 0.38 -15.78
C PHE A 41 -7.50 -0.59 -15.53
N VAL A 42 -6.63 -0.80 -16.51
CA VAL A 42 -5.46 -1.66 -16.41
C VAL A 42 -4.25 -0.79 -16.13
N GLU A 43 -3.63 -1.01 -14.97
CA GLU A 43 -2.42 -0.31 -14.54
C GLU A 43 -1.32 -1.32 -14.23
N ASP A 44 -0.06 -0.89 -14.35
CA ASP A 44 1.07 -1.67 -13.88
C ASP A 44 1.11 -1.65 -12.36
N ALA A 45 0.82 -2.81 -11.76
CA ALA A 45 0.88 -3.02 -10.31
C ALA A 45 2.23 -3.60 -9.86
N SER A 46 3.30 -3.44 -10.64
CA SER A 46 4.64 -3.81 -10.24
C SER A 46 5.12 -2.96 -9.07
N TYR A 47 5.69 -3.60 -8.04
CA TYR A 47 6.18 -2.90 -6.87
C TYR A 47 7.31 -3.63 -6.15
N VAL A 48 8.09 -2.87 -5.39
CA VAL A 48 9.04 -3.38 -4.39
C VAL A 48 8.66 -2.80 -3.04
N ARG A 49 8.58 -3.64 -2.00
CA ARG A 49 8.19 -3.21 -0.65
C ARG A 49 9.20 -3.68 0.39
N LEU A 50 9.65 -2.77 1.26
CA LEU A 50 10.41 -3.11 2.45
C LEU A 50 9.46 -3.69 3.51
N LYS A 51 9.25 -5.01 3.47
CA LYS A 51 8.30 -5.73 4.34
C LYS A 51 8.68 -5.68 5.81
N SER A 52 9.96 -5.91 6.13
CA SER A 52 10.45 -5.77 7.50
C SER A 52 11.93 -5.41 7.55
N VAL A 53 12.29 -4.57 8.52
CA VAL A 53 13.68 -4.27 8.87
C VAL A 53 13.80 -4.26 10.39
N THR A 54 14.80 -4.95 10.91
CA THR A 54 15.05 -5.05 12.35
C THR A 54 16.44 -4.56 12.68
N LEU A 55 16.51 -3.53 13.54
CA LEU A 55 17.75 -3.09 14.15
C LEU A 55 17.82 -3.70 15.55
N THR A 56 18.89 -4.44 15.85
CA THR A 56 19.13 -5.01 17.18
C THR A 56 20.42 -4.45 17.76
N TYR A 57 20.35 -3.98 19.01
CA TYR A 57 21.50 -3.55 19.78
C TYR A 57 21.73 -4.49 20.96
N ARG A 58 22.93 -5.06 21.03
CA ARG A 58 23.35 -5.92 22.15
C ARG A 58 23.96 -5.05 23.24
N ILE A 59 23.36 -5.07 24.43
CA ILE A 59 23.85 -4.29 25.56
C ILE A 59 25.14 -4.93 26.10
N PRO A 60 26.16 -4.12 26.43
CA PRO A 60 27.42 -4.62 26.99
C PRO A 60 27.20 -5.50 28.24
N LYS A 61 27.89 -6.65 28.28
CA LYS A 61 27.77 -7.62 29.39
C LYS A 61 27.98 -7.02 30.78
N LYS A 62 28.85 -6.01 30.91
CA LYS A 62 29.09 -5.31 32.19
C LYS A 62 27.81 -4.66 32.74
N ILE A 63 27.01 -4.05 31.85
CA ILE A 63 25.75 -3.39 32.21
C ILE A 63 24.69 -4.44 32.50
N ALA A 64 24.57 -5.47 31.64
CA ALA A 64 23.61 -6.55 31.83
C ALA A 64 23.83 -7.31 33.15
N ARG A 65 25.10 -7.57 33.52
CA ARG A 65 25.46 -8.29 34.75
C ARG A 65 25.16 -7.48 36.01
N ASN A 66 25.22 -6.14 35.96
CA ASN A 66 24.77 -5.30 37.07
C ASN A 66 23.26 -5.47 37.36
N TRP A 67 22.48 -5.91 36.36
CA TRP A 67 21.06 -6.20 36.49
C TRP A 67 20.76 -7.68 36.72
N GLY A 68 21.79 -8.50 36.98
CA GLY A 68 21.63 -9.94 37.18
C GLY A 68 21.30 -10.74 35.92
N LEU A 69 21.51 -10.15 34.72
CA LEU A 69 21.24 -10.79 33.44
C LEU A 69 22.53 -11.28 32.77
N ASN A 70 22.49 -12.49 32.22
CA ASN A 70 23.56 -13.04 31.39
C ASN A 70 23.70 -12.29 30.05
N ASN A 71 22.57 -11.91 29.44
CA ASN A 71 22.57 -11.11 28.21
C ASN A 71 21.28 -10.30 28.03
N MET A 72 21.40 -9.12 27.41
CA MET A 72 20.25 -8.27 27.09
C MET A 72 20.40 -7.66 25.70
N ASN A 73 19.37 -7.80 24.86
CA ASN A 73 19.30 -7.19 23.54
C ASN A 73 18.03 -6.34 23.43
N VAL A 74 18.16 -5.15 22.86
CA VAL A 74 17.01 -4.30 22.49
C VAL A 74 16.88 -4.33 20.99
N TYR A 75 15.67 -4.46 20.48
CA TYR A 75 15.42 -4.44 19.04
C TYR A 75 14.26 -3.52 18.70
N VAL A 76 14.36 -2.94 17.51
CA VAL A 76 13.30 -2.17 16.88
C VAL A 76 13.06 -2.77 15.50
N THR A 77 11.82 -3.17 15.23
CA THR A 77 11.39 -3.70 13.93
C THR A 77 10.38 -2.75 13.30
N GLY A 78 10.67 -2.29 12.08
CA GLY A 78 9.70 -1.62 11.23
C GLY A 78 9.09 -2.60 10.24
N TYR A 79 7.80 -2.45 9.94
CA TYR A 79 7.07 -3.25 8.95
C TYR A 79 6.40 -2.36 7.91
N ASP A 80 6.38 -2.84 6.67
CA ASP A 80 5.73 -2.21 5.52
C ASP A 80 6.14 -0.73 5.34
N LEU A 81 7.42 -0.41 5.59
CA LEU A 81 7.90 0.96 5.75
C LEU A 81 7.88 1.79 4.46
N LEU A 82 8.28 1.17 3.34
CA LEU A 82 8.47 1.84 2.06
C LEU A 82 7.96 0.92 0.94
N THR A 83 7.18 1.49 0.01
CA THR A 83 6.71 0.82 -1.20
C THR A 83 7.09 1.68 -2.41
N TRP A 84 7.86 1.12 -3.32
CA TRP A 84 8.18 1.72 -4.62
C TRP A 84 7.27 1.11 -5.66
N THR A 85 6.42 1.93 -6.28
CA THR A 85 5.49 1.54 -7.33
C THR A 85 5.08 2.76 -8.16
N GLU A 86 4.71 2.54 -9.41
CA GLU A 86 4.07 3.56 -10.25
C GLU A 86 2.52 3.44 -10.23
N TYR A 87 2.00 2.45 -9.49
CA TYR A 87 0.57 2.22 -9.34
C TYR A 87 -0.13 3.44 -8.73
N THR A 88 -1.23 3.90 -9.34
CA THR A 88 -1.90 5.14 -8.93
C THR A 88 -2.95 4.94 -7.83
N GLY A 89 -3.29 3.68 -7.52
CA GLY A 89 -4.22 3.31 -6.46
C GLY A 89 -3.62 3.40 -5.06
N GLN A 90 -4.32 2.86 -4.07
CA GLN A 90 -3.92 2.96 -2.65
C GLN A 90 -2.82 1.97 -2.28
N ASP A 91 -2.91 0.73 -2.76
CA ASP A 91 -1.95 -0.34 -2.49
C ASP A 91 -1.85 -1.23 -3.74
N PRO A 92 -0.65 -1.41 -4.33
CA PRO A 92 -0.46 -2.32 -5.45
C PRO A 92 -0.63 -3.81 -5.07
N GLU A 93 -0.61 -4.12 -3.77
CA GLU A 93 -0.77 -5.49 -3.26
C GLU A 93 -2.25 -5.90 -3.24
N VAL A 94 -2.73 -6.36 -4.39
CA VAL A 94 -4.09 -6.90 -4.56
C VAL A 94 -4.10 -8.43 -4.59
N SER A 95 -5.22 -9.03 -4.19
CA SER A 95 -5.38 -10.49 -4.24
C SER A 95 -5.36 -10.98 -5.67
N ILE A 96 -4.42 -11.88 -5.98
CA ILE A 96 -4.34 -12.54 -7.28
C ILE A 96 -5.34 -13.70 -7.30
N PRO A 97 -6.26 -13.76 -8.28
CA PRO A 97 -7.23 -14.84 -8.37
C PRO A 97 -6.55 -16.17 -8.73
N SER A 98 -7.07 -17.29 -8.20
CA SER A 98 -6.49 -18.62 -8.42
C SER A 98 -6.71 -19.17 -9.84
N LYS A 99 -7.65 -18.60 -10.60
CA LYS A 99 -7.93 -19.01 -11.98
C LYS A 99 -7.05 -18.22 -12.93
N ALA A 100 -6.33 -18.90 -13.81
CA ALA A 100 -5.44 -18.28 -14.79
C ALA A 100 -6.14 -17.30 -15.78
N SER A 101 -7.45 -17.46 -15.99
CA SER A 101 -8.25 -16.56 -16.85
C SER A 101 -8.83 -15.35 -16.12
N ALA A 102 -8.70 -15.29 -14.79
CA ALA A 102 -9.20 -14.18 -14.00
C ALA A 102 -8.09 -13.13 -13.83
N LEU A 103 -8.45 -11.85 -13.99
CA LEU A 103 -7.55 -10.74 -13.74
C LEU A 103 -7.64 -10.32 -12.28
N ALA A 104 -6.51 -9.91 -11.69
CA ALA A 104 -6.51 -9.27 -10.39
C ALA A 104 -7.28 -7.94 -10.48
N LYS A 105 -8.04 -7.64 -9.43
CA LYS A 105 -8.87 -6.44 -9.37
C LYS A 105 -8.62 -5.73 -8.05
N ASP A 106 -8.30 -4.44 -8.13
CA ASP A 106 -8.36 -3.57 -6.96
C ASP A 106 -9.82 -3.24 -6.63
N ASN A 107 -10.20 -3.49 -5.38
CA ASN A 107 -11.51 -3.16 -4.83
C ASN A 107 -11.44 -1.99 -3.83
N ALA A 108 -10.42 -1.13 -3.95
CA ALA A 108 -10.17 0.00 -3.06
C ALA A 108 -10.02 -0.43 -1.60
N ASN A 109 -9.28 -1.52 -1.38
CA ASN A 109 -9.01 -2.03 -0.04
C ASN A 109 -8.18 -1.01 0.76
N THR A 110 -8.30 -1.06 2.08
CA THR A 110 -7.44 -0.25 2.96
C THR A 110 -5.99 -0.72 2.82
N PRO A 111 -5.03 0.21 2.58
CA PRO A 111 -3.64 -0.16 2.41
C PRO A 111 -3.04 -0.75 3.70
N CYS A 112 -1.96 -1.50 3.54
CA CYS A 112 -1.21 -2.02 4.68
C CYS A 112 -0.67 -0.87 5.55
N SER A 113 -0.75 -1.05 6.88
CA SER A 113 -0.29 -0.04 7.84
C SER A 113 1.22 -0.14 8.08
N VAL A 114 1.88 1.03 8.09
CA VAL A 114 3.26 1.16 8.56
C VAL A 114 3.29 0.91 10.07
N ARG A 115 4.06 -0.08 10.52
CA ARG A 115 4.10 -0.48 11.93
C ARG A 115 5.52 -0.47 12.47
N PHE A 116 5.65 -0.10 13.74
CA PHE A 116 6.91 -0.16 14.48
C PHE A 116 6.71 -0.98 15.75
N CYS A 117 7.62 -1.91 16.00
CA CYS A 117 7.64 -2.75 17.18
C CYS A 117 8.97 -2.52 17.92
N VAL A 118 8.90 -2.24 19.21
CA VAL A 118 10.08 -2.14 20.07
C VAL A 118 10.01 -3.30 21.05
N GLY A 119 11.10 -4.05 21.16
CA GLY A 119 11.15 -5.20 22.04
C GLY A 119 12.50 -5.39 22.72
N LEU A 120 12.48 -6.21 23.76
CA LEU A 120 13.62 -6.48 24.61
C LEU A 120 13.72 -7.98 24.85
N ASN A 121 14.92 -8.53 24.68
CA ASN A 121 15.21 -9.94 24.86
C ASN A 121 16.22 -10.08 26.01
N MET A 122 15.80 -10.76 27.08
CA MET A 122 16.59 -11.01 28.29
C MET A 122 16.90 -12.49 28.42
N ASN A 123 18.15 -12.76 28.80
CA ASN A 123 18.60 -14.09 29.17
C ASN A 123 19.21 -14.02 30.58
N PHE A 124 18.74 -14.89 31.48
CA PHE A 124 19.07 -14.93 32.90
C PHE A 124 20.27 -15.83 33.18
#